data_AF-A0A924R1H7-F1
#
_entry.id   AF-A0A924R1H7-F1
#
_cell.length_a   1.000
_cell.length_b   1.000
_cell.length_c   1.000
_cell.angle_alpha   90.00
_cell.angle_beta   90.00
_cell.angle_gamma   90.00
#
_symmetry.space_group_name_H-M   'P 1'
#
loop_
_entity.id
_entity.type
_entity.pdbx_description
1 polymer ?
#
loop_
_entity_poly.entity_id
_entity_poly.type
_entity_poly.pdbx_seq_one_letter_code
_entity_poly.pdbx_strand_id
1 'polypeptide(L)' 'MQGKLLPAPASVSIAFDKTDAPGRYKILATATDKVAGKKVQLSAPFTLQ' A
#
# COMPACT_ATOMS: atom_id res chain seq x y z
N MET A 1 -29.01 -9.41 17.56
CA MET A 1 -27.54 -9.32 17.44
C MET A 1 -27.22 -8.59 16.15
N GLN A 2 -26.83 -7.31 16.21
CA GLN A 2 -26.58 -6.48 15.04
C GLN A 2 -25.15 -6.75 14.56
N GLY A 3 -25.00 -7.31 13.36
CA GLY A 3 -23.69 -7.62 12.77
C GLY A 3 -22.89 -6.34 12.60
N LYS A 4 -21.79 -6.20 13.33
CA LYS A 4 -20.88 -5.06 13.21
C LYS A 4 -20.21 -5.15 11.84
N LEU A 5 -20.59 -4.25 10.93
CA LEU A 5 -19.96 -4.11 9.62
C LEU A 5 -18.47 -3.86 9.84
N LEU A 6 -17.61 -4.73 9.31
CA LEU A 6 -16.17 -4.50 9.32
C LEU A 6 -15.88 -3.27 8.43
N PRO A 7 -14.98 -2.35 8.85
CA PRO A 7 -14.63 -1.22 8.01
C PRO A 7 -14.06 -1.73 6.67
N ALA A 8 -14.46 -1.07 5.58
CA ALA A 8 -13.92 -1.39 4.27
C ALA A 8 -12.39 -1.22 4.29
N PRO A 9 -11.63 -2.04 3.53
CA PRO A 9 -10.19 -1.90 3.45
C PRO A 9 -9.79 -0.50 2.95
N ALA A 10 -8.86 0.16 3.65
CA ALA A 10 -8.27 1.40 3.16
C ALA A 10 -7.34 1.10 1.96
N SER A 11 -7.32 1.99 0.98
CA SER A 11 -6.46 1.87 -0.22
C SER A 11 -5.57 3.10 -0.37
N VAL A 12 -4.36 2.90 -0.89
CA VAL A 12 -3.40 3.97 -1.21
C VAL A 12 -2.97 3.80 -2.66
N SER A 13 -3.09 4.87 -3.44
CA SER A 13 -2.63 4.92 -4.84
C SER A 13 -1.32 5.70 -4.92
N ILE A 14 -0.32 5.14 -5.59
CA ILE A 14 0.96 5.80 -5.87
C ILE A 14 0.99 6.03 -7.38
N ALA A 15 0.98 7.30 -7.79
CA ALA A 15 1.15 7.68 -9.20
C ALA A 15 2.64 7.79 -9.52
N PHE A 16 3.04 7.27 -10.68
CA PHE A 16 4.38 7.41 -11.22
C PHE A 16 4.29 8.24 -12.50
N ASP A 17 4.83 9.45 -12.47
CA ASP A 17 4.90 10.30 -13.66
C ASP A 17 6.13 9.97 -14.50
N LYS A 18 5.96 10.09 -15.81
CA LYS A 18 6.74 9.48 -16.89
C LYS A 18 8.14 10.08 -17.09
N THR A 19 8.97 10.08 -16.05
CA THR A 19 10.41 10.43 -16.11
C THR A 19 11.32 9.24 -15.79
N ASP A 20 10.76 8.18 -15.22
CA ASP A 20 11.48 6.96 -14.88
C ASP A 20 11.58 6.06 -16.12
N ALA A 21 12.81 5.69 -16.51
CA ALA A 21 13.05 4.80 -17.65
C ALA A 21 12.33 3.44 -17.46
N PRO A 22 11.92 2.74 -18.53
CA PRO A 22 11.41 1.38 -18.41
C PRO A 22 12.37 0.51 -17.58
N GLY A 23 11.85 -0.26 -16.63
CA GLY A 23 12.71 -0.90 -15.64
C GLY A 23 12.00 -1.71 -14.56
N ARG A 24 12.81 -2.38 -13.74
CA ARG A 24 12.35 -3.12 -12.56
C ARG A 24 12.45 -2.23 -11.33
N TYR A 25 11.34 -2.09 -10.62
CA TYR A 25 11.18 -1.24 -9.46
C TYR A 25 10.66 -2.04 -8.26
N LYS A 26 10.68 -1.40 -7.09
CA LYS A 26 10.17 -1.97 -5.85
C LYS A 26 9.45 -0.92 -5.03
N ILE A 27 8.21 -1.19 -4.66
CA ILE A 27 7.45 -0.39 -3.69
C ILE A 27 7.86 -0.84 -2.29
N LEU A 28 8.22 0.11 -1.43
CA LEU A 28 8.36 -0.07 0.00
C LEU A 28 7.31 0.80 0.69
N ALA A 29 6.37 0.18 1.40
CA ALA A 29 5.32 0.88 2.13
C ALA A 29 5.32 0.46 3.61
N THR A 30 5.08 1.42 4.50
CA THR A 30 4.87 1.14 5.93
C THR A 30 3.50 1.66 6.33
N ALA A 31 2.60 0.75 6.72
CA ALA A 31 1.32 1.09 7.32
C ALA A 31 1.45 1.07 8.85
N THR A 32 0.82 2.03 9.52
CA THR A 32 0.69 2.03 10.98
C THR A 32 -0.79 1.97 11.33
N ASP A 33 -1.20 0.93 12.04
CA ASP A 33 -2.50 0.88 12.69
C ASP A 33 -2.48 1.84 13.88
N LYS A 34 -3.14 2.98 13.74
CA LYS A 34 -3.18 4.02 14.79
C LYS A 34 -3.99 3.60 16.03
N VAL A 35 -4.82 2.56 15.92
CA VAL A 35 -5.63 2.05 17.04
C VAL A 35 -4.83 1.02 17.83
N ALA A 36 -4.18 0.08 17.15
CA ALA A 36 -3.40 -0.98 17.78
C ALA A 36 -1.92 -0.63 17.99
N GLY A 37 -1.44 0.48 17.45
CA GLY A 37 -0.02 0.87 17.46
C GLY A 37 0.90 -0.03 16.62
N LYS A 38 0.33 -0.97 15.86
CA LYS A 38 1.07 -1.97 15.09
C LYS A 38 1.56 -1.39 13.77
N LYS A 39 2.82 -1.66 13.43
CA LYS A 39 3.38 -1.36 12.12
C LYS A 39 3.39 -2.60 11.23
N VAL A 40 3.06 -2.41 9.95
CA VAL A 40 3.14 -3.43 8.91
C VAL A 40 3.97 -2.86 7.77
N GLN A 41 5.01 -3.58 7.36
CA GLN A 41 5.82 -3.23 6.21
C GLN A 41 5.47 -4.12 5.02
N LEU A 42 5.40 -3.52 3.84
CA LEU A 42 5.11 -4.16 2.57
C LEU A 42 6.23 -3.86 1.59
N SER A 43 6.66 -4.88 0.88
CA SER A 43 7.66 -4.81 -0.20
C SER A 43 7.13 -5.54 -1.41
N ALA A 44 6.86 -4.83 -2.50
CA ALA A 44 6.29 -5.40 -3.72
C ALA A 44 7.12 -4.99 -4.95
N PRO A 45 7.72 -5.94 -5.69
CA PRO A 45 8.38 -5.63 -6.95
C PRO A 45 7.35 -5.33 -8.05
N PHE A 46 7.69 -4.46 -8.99
CA PHE A 46 6.90 -4.22 -10.21
C PHE A 46 7.80 -3.85 -11.38
N THR A 47 7.28 -3.98 -12.60
CA THR A 47 7.99 -3.58 -13.83
C THR A 47 7.21 -2.44 -14.48
N LEU A 48 7.90 -1.35 -14.79
CA LEU A 48 7.36 -0.29 -15.64
C LEU A 48 7.79 -0.59 -17.08
N GLN A 49 6.82 -0.76 -17.98
CA GLN A 49 7.04 -1.01 -19.41
C GLN A 49 6.95 0.29 -20.20
#